data_AF-A0AAU4C910-F1
#
_entry.id   AF-A0AAU4C910-F1
#
_cell.length_a   1.000
_cell.length_b   1.000
_cell.length_c   1.000
_cell.angle_alpha   90.00
_cell.angle_beta   90.00
_cell.angle_gamma   90.00
#
_symmetry.space_group_name_H-M   'P 1'
#
loop_
_entity.id
_entity.type
_entity.pdbx_description
1 polymer ?
#
loop_
_entity_poly.entity_id
_entity_poly.type
_entity_poly.pdbx_seq_one_letter_code
_entity_poly.pdbx_strand_id
1 'polypeptide(L)'
;MSETTAAESGETTAAEAEAEAVSVTDKPAAGKPGARRAGRVAAVAGSVLLACAVVGGIGWTVVKVQDADRDPGSPAWKFPALSAERDGGKKGGAAGSGLRALMLPFDDGFQPGPDLDEFGQDTEFSGAQATALRKESFRELPSASRRKLEKMVDKERIKGMARRSYVAPGPDYNSKAVTFEVTLSRQENPTAVRRSAAAFNGFVAAMDVFRKGPKIDGHPDARCFLSPKGKTKDLGVALCTAAVGDVLVSVTSAAPEPIDGTFVAKFFAKQLDRIDDPGQAV
;
A
#
# COMPACT_ATOMS: atom_id res chain seq x y z
N MET A 1 -22.36 46.44 21.40
CA MET A 1 -22.29 47.80 20.81
C MET A 1 -21.40 47.72 19.59
N SER A 2 -21.98 48.08 18.45
CA SER A 2 -21.43 48.25 17.10
C SER A 2 -21.13 47.01 16.25
N GLU A 3 -21.93 46.93 15.18
CA GLU A 3 -22.05 45.96 14.09
C GLU A 3 -21.01 46.16 12.96
N THR A 4 -20.99 45.17 12.04
CA THR A 4 -21.10 45.28 10.56
C THR A 4 -20.09 44.34 9.88
N THR A 5 -20.41 43.16 9.31
CA THR A 5 -21.23 42.72 8.14
C THR A 5 -20.34 42.23 6.96
N ALA A 6 -20.83 41.17 6.29
CA ALA A 6 -20.52 40.60 4.96
C ALA A 6 -19.40 39.53 4.87
N ALA A 7 -19.74 38.22 4.74
CA ALA A 7 -20.22 37.47 3.55
C ALA A 7 -19.03 37.01 2.67
N GLU A 8 -18.59 35.75 2.69
CA GLU A 8 -19.17 34.48 2.18
C GLU A 8 -18.93 34.23 0.67
N SER A 9 -18.14 33.16 0.44
CA SER A 9 -18.13 32.18 -0.67
C SER A 9 -17.82 32.59 -2.11
N GLY A 10 -17.20 31.64 -2.82
CA GLY A 10 -16.92 31.71 -4.24
C GLY A 10 -16.14 30.47 -4.71
N GLU A 11 -16.86 29.35 -4.79
CA GLU A 11 -16.45 28.07 -5.36
C GLU A 11 -16.29 28.15 -6.89
N THR A 12 -15.38 27.31 -7.40
CA THR A 12 -15.29 26.63 -8.72
C THR A 12 -16.21 27.09 -9.86
N THR A 13 -15.68 27.19 -11.09
CA THR A 13 -15.94 26.25 -12.23
C THR A 13 -15.51 26.87 -13.57
N ALA A 14 -15.10 25.98 -14.47
CA ALA A 14 -14.76 26.18 -15.87
C ALA A 14 -15.81 26.94 -16.70
N ALA A 15 -15.35 27.63 -17.74
CA ALA A 15 -16.09 28.05 -18.92
C ALA A 15 -15.05 28.12 -20.07
N GLU A 16 -15.13 27.32 -21.14
CA GLU A 16 -16.13 27.37 -22.21
C GLU A 16 -16.20 28.77 -22.83
N ALA A 17 -15.42 28.96 -23.90
CA ALA A 17 -15.38 30.21 -24.65
C ALA A 17 -16.24 30.06 -25.91
N GLU A 18 -17.47 30.54 -25.77
CA GLU A 18 -18.40 30.83 -26.86
C GLU A 18 -17.96 32.12 -27.59
N ALA A 19 -18.32 32.20 -28.87
CA ALA A 19 -18.01 33.30 -29.76
C ALA A 19 -18.87 34.55 -29.46
N GLU A 20 -18.32 35.75 -29.64
CA GLU A 20 -18.67 36.67 -30.74
C GLU A 20 -18.40 38.15 -30.37
N ALA A 21 -18.12 38.94 -31.42
CA ALA A 21 -18.27 40.39 -31.56
C ALA A 21 -17.20 41.32 -30.94
N VAL A 22 -16.23 41.73 -31.79
CA VAL A 22 -15.63 43.06 -31.68
C VAL A 22 -15.99 43.87 -32.93
N SER A 23 -16.87 44.85 -32.72
CA SER A 23 -17.18 45.92 -33.65
C SER A 23 -16.01 46.92 -33.66
N VAL A 24 -15.42 47.15 -34.84
CA VAL A 24 -14.52 48.29 -35.06
C VAL A 24 -15.03 49.05 -36.28
N THR A 25 -15.56 50.24 -36.02
CA THR A 25 -15.66 51.28 -37.02
C THR A 25 -14.67 52.36 -36.60
N ASP A 26 -13.62 52.60 -37.39
CA ASP A 26 -13.36 53.96 -37.88
C ASP A 26 -12.44 53.97 -39.11
N LYS A 27 -12.64 55.02 -39.90
CA LYS A 27 -12.31 55.29 -41.31
C LYS A 27 -10.85 55.81 -41.48
N PRO A 28 -10.39 56.18 -42.70
CA PRO A 28 -9.04 55.85 -43.16
C PRO A 28 -8.10 57.07 -43.23
N ALA A 29 -6.82 56.86 -42.92
CA ALA A 29 -5.77 57.83 -43.30
C ALA A 29 -5.16 57.44 -44.65
N ALA A 30 -5.29 58.35 -45.61
CA ALA A 30 -4.77 58.23 -46.96
C ALA A 30 -3.23 58.17 -47.00
N GLY A 31 -2.69 57.23 -47.79
CA GLY A 31 -1.25 57.12 -48.05
C GLY A 31 -0.91 56.44 -49.39
N LYS A 32 -0.58 57.27 -50.38
CA LYS A 32 0.21 57.07 -51.62
C LYS A 32 -0.12 55.92 -52.62
N PRO A 33 -0.23 56.20 -53.94
CA PRO A 33 -0.48 55.18 -54.96
C PRO A 33 0.83 54.45 -55.30
N GLY A 34 1.00 53.25 -54.76
CA GLY A 34 2.15 52.39 -55.11
C GLY A 34 2.25 51.08 -54.32
N ALA A 35 1.69 51.03 -53.11
CA ALA A 35 1.89 49.89 -52.20
C ALA A 35 0.80 48.79 -52.26
N ARG A 36 -0.21 48.90 -53.15
CA ARG A 36 -1.36 47.98 -53.17
C ARG A 36 -1.04 46.57 -53.69
N ARG A 37 0.05 46.40 -54.45
CA ARG A 37 0.49 45.07 -54.93
C ARG A 37 1.39 44.37 -53.90
N ALA A 38 2.24 45.10 -53.17
CA ALA A 38 3.13 44.52 -52.17
C ALA A 38 2.38 43.99 -50.94
N GLY A 39 1.33 44.69 -50.48
CA GLY A 39 0.53 44.25 -49.33
C GLY A 39 -0.29 42.98 -49.59
N ARG A 40 -0.80 42.79 -50.82
CA ARG A 40 -1.50 41.54 -51.20
C ARG A 40 -0.54 40.36 -51.33
N VAL A 41 0.66 40.58 -51.88
CA VAL A 41 1.69 39.54 -51.96
C VAL A 41 2.18 39.15 -50.56
N ALA A 42 2.36 40.10 -49.65
CA ALA A 42 2.72 39.83 -48.26
C ALA A 42 1.62 39.08 -47.49
N ALA A 43 0.35 39.44 -47.70
CA ALA A 43 -0.77 38.73 -47.07
C ALA A 43 -0.94 37.30 -47.60
N VAL A 44 -0.77 37.09 -48.90
CA VAL A 44 -0.82 35.75 -49.52
C VAL A 44 0.39 34.90 -49.10
N ALA A 45 1.58 35.48 -49.05
CA ALA A 45 2.77 34.79 -48.56
C ALA A 45 2.63 34.40 -47.08
N GLY A 46 2.08 35.29 -46.24
CA GLY A 46 1.82 35.04 -44.83
C GLY A 46 0.80 33.91 -44.61
N SER A 47 -0.30 33.89 -45.36
CA SER A 47 -1.31 32.84 -45.24
C SER A 47 -0.82 31.48 -45.77
N VAL A 48 -0.02 31.46 -46.83
CA VAL A 48 0.62 30.22 -47.32
C VAL A 48 1.62 29.68 -46.29
N LEU A 49 2.45 30.52 -45.68
CA LEU A 49 3.37 30.09 -44.63
C LEU A 49 2.64 29.54 -43.41
N LEU A 50 1.53 30.18 -43.01
CA LEU A 50 0.71 29.71 -41.90
C LEU A 50 0.05 28.36 -42.22
N ALA A 51 -0.46 28.18 -43.44
CA ALA A 51 -1.01 26.91 -43.90
C ALA A 51 0.05 25.80 -43.91
N CYS A 52 1.26 26.07 -44.40
CA CYS A 52 2.37 25.12 -44.37
C CYS A 52 2.77 24.76 -42.93
N ALA A 53 2.79 25.73 -42.01
CA ALA A 53 3.10 25.50 -40.61
C ALA A 53 2.03 24.62 -39.92
N VAL A 54 0.74 24.87 -40.21
CA VAL A 54 -0.37 24.05 -39.69
C VAL A 54 -0.29 22.62 -40.24
N VAL A 55 -0.10 22.44 -41.55
CA VAL A 55 0.01 21.11 -42.16
C VAL A 55 1.26 20.37 -41.64
N GLY A 56 2.38 21.07 -41.49
CA GLY A 56 3.60 20.50 -40.90
C GLY A 56 3.41 20.10 -39.43
N GLY A 57 2.72 20.92 -38.64
CA GLY A 57 2.40 20.61 -37.24
C GLY A 57 1.48 19.41 -37.11
N ILE A 58 0.41 19.34 -37.92
CA ILE A 58 -0.50 18.20 -37.95
C ILE A 58 0.26 16.93 -38.38
N GLY A 59 1.03 16.98 -39.46
CA GLY A 59 1.82 15.83 -39.92
C GLY A 59 2.83 15.34 -38.86
N TRP A 60 3.50 16.26 -38.16
CA TRP A 60 4.42 15.92 -37.08
C TRP A 60 3.71 15.25 -35.90
N THR A 61 2.55 15.77 -35.50
CA THR A 61 1.75 15.15 -34.43
C THR A 61 1.29 13.75 -34.84
N VAL A 62 0.74 13.58 -36.05
CA VAL A 62 0.32 12.28 -36.57
C VAL A 62 1.48 11.29 -36.53
N VAL A 63 2.65 11.62 -37.08
CA VAL A 63 3.83 10.72 -37.05
C VAL A 63 4.27 10.40 -35.62
N LYS A 64 4.15 11.34 -34.69
CA LYS A 64 4.52 11.13 -33.28
C LYS A 64 3.54 10.27 -32.51
N VAL A 65 2.24 10.34 -32.81
CA VAL A 65 1.20 9.56 -32.09
C VAL A 65 0.74 8.31 -32.83
N GLN A 66 1.13 8.10 -34.09
CA GLN A 66 0.75 6.93 -34.89
C GLN A 66 1.26 5.60 -34.29
N ASP A 67 2.30 5.64 -33.46
CA ASP A 67 2.82 4.49 -32.71
C ASP A 67 2.48 4.52 -31.21
N ALA A 68 1.70 5.51 -30.74
CA ALA A 68 1.33 5.61 -29.34
C ALA A 68 0.24 4.59 -28.94
N ASP A 69 -0.58 4.16 -29.91
CA ASP A 69 -1.64 3.20 -29.71
C ASP A 69 -1.30 1.90 -30.47
N ARG A 70 -0.24 1.24 -30.02
CA ARG A 70 0.05 -0.12 -30.46
C ARG A 70 -0.82 -1.06 -29.65
N ASP A 71 -1.69 -1.79 -30.34
CA ASP A 71 -2.36 -2.98 -29.81
C ASP A 71 -1.28 -3.83 -29.10
N PRO A 72 -1.42 -4.13 -27.79
CA PRO A 72 -0.41 -4.86 -27.01
C PRO A 72 -0.15 -6.28 -27.54
N GLY A 73 -0.83 -6.66 -28.62
CA GLY A 73 -0.83 -8.00 -29.18
C GLY A 73 -1.69 -8.92 -28.33
N SER A 74 -1.80 -10.16 -28.77
CA SER A 74 -2.40 -11.19 -27.94
C SER A 74 -1.60 -11.35 -26.64
N PRO A 75 -2.27 -11.48 -25.48
CA PRO A 75 -1.59 -11.63 -24.20
C PRO A 75 -0.67 -12.85 -24.26
N ALA A 76 0.64 -12.61 -24.31
CA ALA A 76 1.67 -13.65 -24.34
C ALA A 76 2.00 -14.18 -22.93
N TRP A 77 1.29 -13.70 -21.90
CA TRP A 77 1.48 -14.16 -20.53
C TRP A 77 1.02 -15.60 -20.40
N LYS A 78 1.96 -16.52 -20.43
CA LYS A 78 1.74 -17.88 -19.96
C LYS A 78 1.87 -17.85 -18.45
N PHE A 79 0.84 -18.32 -17.73
CA PHE A 79 1.04 -18.70 -16.35
C PHE A 79 2.27 -19.61 -16.30
N PRO A 80 3.25 -19.34 -15.43
CA PRO A 80 4.33 -20.31 -15.23
C PRO A 80 3.65 -21.65 -14.97
N ALA A 81 4.09 -22.68 -15.71
CA ALA A 81 3.62 -24.03 -15.43
C ALA A 81 3.80 -24.22 -13.93
N LEU A 82 2.72 -24.54 -13.22
CA LEU A 82 2.79 -24.96 -11.84
C LEU A 82 3.74 -26.16 -11.88
N SER A 83 5.02 -25.95 -11.54
CA SER A 83 5.86 -27.08 -11.21
C SER A 83 5.11 -27.77 -10.09
N ALA A 84 4.84 -29.06 -10.27
CA ALA A 84 4.20 -29.90 -9.25
C ALA A 84 5.00 -29.91 -7.92
N GLU A 85 6.16 -29.24 -7.88
CA GLU A 85 6.92 -28.91 -6.67
C GLU A 85 6.40 -27.68 -5.90
N ARG A 86 5.38 -26.98 -6.41
CA ARG A 86 4.62 -25.96 -5.67
C ARG A 86 3.25 -26.45 -5.21
N ASP A 87 2.99 -27.76 -5.27
CA ASP A 87 1.92 -28.38 -4.49
C ASP A 87 2.42 -28.74 -3.09
N GLY A 88 2.88 -27.71 -2.36
CA GLY A 88 2.86 -27.70 -0.89
C GLY A 88 1.44 -27.43 -0.34
N GLY A 89 0.46 -27.24 -1.22
CA GLY A 89 -0.96 -27.18 -0.91
C GLY A 89 -1.52 -28.55 -0.57
N LYS A 90 -1.11 -29.11 0.58
CA LYS A 90 -1.93 -30.12 1.25
C LYS A 90 -3.27 -29.46 1.59
N LYS A 91 -4.31 -29.83 0.83
CA LYS A 91 -5.70 -29.77 1.29
C LYS A 91 -5.79 -30.51 2.62
N GLY A 92 -6.39 -29.87 3.61
CA GLY A 92 -6.75 -30.46 4.89
C GLY A 92 -5.73 -30.17 5.99
N GLY A 93 -6.22 -29.56 7.07
CA GLY A 93 -5.51 -29.42 8.33
C GLY A 93 -5.09 -30.79 8.86
N ALA A 94 -3.87 -31.18 8.54
CA ALA A 94 -3.11 -32.09 9.37
C ALA A 94 -2.37 -31.22 10.38
N ALA A 95 -2.49 -31.53 11.67
CA ALA A 95 -1.64 -31.01 12.73
C ALA A 95 -0.18 -31.01 12.25
N GLY A 96 0.30 -29.83 11.88
CA GLY A 96 1.65 -29.66 11.37
C GLY A 96 2.64 -29.73 12.53
N SER A 97 3.84 -30.23 12.28
CA SER A 97 4.99 -29.81 13.08
C SER A 97 5.47 -28.45 12.57
N GLY A 98 6.01 -27.60 13.44
CA GLY A 98 6.60 -26.30 13.05
C GLY A 98 5.82 -25.07 13.52
N LEU A 99 6.26 -23.88 13.09
CA LEU A 99 5.66 -22.61 13.51
C LEU A 99 4.26 -22.42 12.92
N ARG A 100 4.00 -22.93 11.71
CA ARG A 100 2.71 -22.81 11.04
C ARG A 100 1.56 -23.52 11.76
N ALA A 101 1.86 -24.52 12.59
CA ALA A 101 0.86 -25.21 13.41
C ALA A 101 0.34 -24.37 14.58
N LEU A 102 1.18 -23.46 15.07
CA LEU A 102 0.84 -22.53 16.15
C LEU A 102 -0.06 -21.38 15.69
N MET A 103 -0.28 -21.23 14.39
CA MET A 103 -1.16 -20.22 13.82
C MET A 103 -2.63 -20.60 14.00
N LEU A 104 -3.48 -19.59 14.20
CA LEU A 104 -4.92 -19.81 14.21
C LEU A 104 -5.38 -20.54 12.94
N PRO A 105 -6.26 -21.53 13.06
CA PRO A 105 -6.88 -22.17 11.90
C PRO A 105 -7.77 -21.19 11.10
N PHE A 106 -8.09 -21.53 9.85
CA PHE A 106 -9.08 -20.82 9.02
C PHE A 106 -10.53 -21.24 9.34
N ASP A 107 -10.78 -21.74 10.54
CA ASP A 107 -12.11 -21.82 11.11
C ASP A 107 -12.33 -20.57 12.00
N ASP A 108 -13.32 -20.53 12.87
CA ASP A 108 -13.57 -19.35 13.75
C ASP A 108 -13.98 -18.04 13.04
N GLY A 109 -14.48 -18.11 11.80
CA GLY A 109 -14.90 -16.93 11.05
C GLY A 109 -13.75 -16.19 10.35
N PHE A 110 -12.57 -16.81 10.26
CA PHE A 110 -11.46 -16.32 9.47
C PHE A 110 -11.33 -17.12 8.17
N GLN A 111 -11.07 -16.44 7.07
CA GLN A 111 -10.79 -17.05 5.77
C GLN A 111 -9.35 -16.72 5.35
N PRO A 112 -8.78 -17.45 4.37
CA PRO A 112 -7.53 -17.07 3.72
C PRO A 112 -7.54 -15.60 3.30
N GLY A 113 -6.54 -14.84 3.77
CA GLY A 113 -6.38 -13.42 3.46
C GLY A 113 -5.68 -13.17 2.12
N PRO A 114 -5.32 -11.91 1.84
CA PRO A 114 -4.51 -11.54 0.68
C PRO A 114 -3.14 -12.22 0.67
N ASP A 115 -2.51 -12.34 -0.50
CA ASP A 115 -1.17 -12.91 -0.60
C ASP A 115 -0.13 -12.07 0.15
N LEU A 116 0.81 -12.77 0.80
CA LEU A 116 1.95 -12.19 1.48
C LEU A 116 3.11 -12.08 0.48
N ASP A 117 3.13 -10.98 -0.26
CA ASP A 117 4.08 -10.74 -1.34
C ASP A 117 4.00 -11.87 -2.39
N GLU A 118 5.12 -12.47 -2.78
CA GLU A 118 5.17 -13.62 -3.70
C GLU A 118 4.91 -14.99 -3.04
N PHE A 119 4.69 -15.05 -1.72
CA PHE A 119 4.68 -16.30 -0.96
C PHE A 119 3.29 -16.89 -0.74
N GLY A 120 2.24 -16.25 -1.25
CA GLY A 120 0.85 -16.64 -1.02
C GLY A 120 0.39 -16.33 0.41
N GLN A 121 -0.72 -16.91 0.82
CA GLN A 121 -1.42 -16.59 2.07
C GLN A 121 -0.89 -17.32 3.33
N ASP A 122 -0.07 -18.36 3.19
CA ASP A 122 0.38 -19.20 4.32
C ASP A 122 1.70 -19.92 3.99
N THR A 123 2.78 -19.52 4.65
CA THR A 123 4.14 -19.95 4.31
C THR A 123 5.03 -20.10 5.55
N GLU A 124 6.04 -20.97 5.47
CA GLU A 124 7.05 -21.15 6.50
C GLU A 124 8.45 -21.15 5.88
N PHE A 125 9.38 -20.47 6.55
CA PHE A 125 10.74 -20.21 6.13
C PHE A 125 11.72 -20.79 7.14
N SER A 126 12.81 -21.37 6.63
CA SER A 126 13.98 -21.69 7.45
C SER A 126 14.61 -20.43 8.06
N GLY A 127 15.42 -20.57 9.11
CA GLY A 127 16.11 -19.43 9.73
C GLY A 127 16.96 -18.60 8.76
N ALA A 128 17.60 -19.25 7.79
CA ALA A 128 18.38 -18.56 6.76
C ALA A 128 17.50 -17.75 5.80
N GLN A 129 16.41 -18.34 5.31
CA GLN A 129 15.43 -17.66 4.45
C GLN A 129 14.75 -16.50 5.20
N ALA A 130 14.33 -16.73 6.44
CA ALA A 130 13.72 -15.70 7.29
C ALA A 130 14.67 -14.53 7.57
N THR A 131 15.95 -14.81 7.81
CA THR A 131 16.99 -13.79 7.99
C THR A 131 17.19 -12.99 6.70
N ALA A 132 17.25 -13.65 5.54
CA ALA A 132 17.38 -12.99 4.26
C ALA A 132 16.18 -12.09 3.96
N LEU A 133 14.96 -12.59 4.16
CA LEU A 133 13.71 -11.84 3.97
C LEU A 133 13.66 -10.57 4.82
N ARG A 134 14.07 -10.67 6.09
CA ARG A 134 14.07 -9.51 6.99
C ARG A 134 15.11 -8.46 6.57
N LYS A 135 16.25 -8.87 6.02
CA LYS A 135 17.26 -7.95 5.46
C LYS A 135 16.82 -7.32 4.14
N GLU A 136 16.08 -8.05 3.31
CA GLU A 136 15.55 -7.57 2.03
C GLU A 136 14.65 -6.34 2.23
N SER A 137 13.90 -6.28 3.33
CA SER A 137 13.08 -5.12 3.70
C SER A 137 13.87 -3.79 3.84
N PHE A 138 15.19 -3.87 3.97
CA PHE A 138 16.08 -2.72 4.11
C PHE A 138 16.86 -2.38 2.84
N ARG A 139 16.64 -3.09 1.72
CA ARG A 139 17.46 -2.96 0.51
C ARG A 139 17.56 -1.53 -0.02
N GLU A 140 16.46 -0.78 0.08
CA GLU A 140 16.30 0.60 -0.39
C GLU A 140 16.91 1.64 0.55
N LEU A 141 17.41 1.23 1.72
CA LEU A 141 18.04 2.15 2.66
C LEU A 141 19.49 2.46 2.26
N PRO A 142 19.99 3.66 2.57
CA PRO A 142 21.41 4.01 2.41
C PRO A 142 22.32 2.98 3.09
N SER A 143 23.45 2.66 2.46
CA SER A 143 24.31 1.53 2.83
C SER A 143 24.74 1.51 4.30
N ALA A 144 25.03 2.66 4.89
CA ALA A 144 25.40 2.77 6.30
C ALA A 144 24.25 2.37 7.24
N SER A 145 23.04 2.88 6.98
CA SER A 145 21.83 2.55 7.74
C SER A 145 21.43 1.10 7.53
N ARG A 146 21.42 0.64 6.26
CA ARG A 146 21.12 -0.74 5.90
C ARG A 146 21.99 -1.74 6.64
N ARG A 147 23.32 -1.57 6.61
CA ARG A 147 24.27 -2.44 7.32
C ARG A 147 24.06 -2.45 8.83
N LYS A 148 23.62 -1.34 9.41
CA LYS A 148 23.31 -1.27 10.86
C LYS A 148 22.08 -2.11 11.18
N LEU A 149 21.01 -2.02 10.38
CA LEU A 149 19.81 -2.82 10.56
C LEU A 149 20.05 -4.31 10.27
N GLU A 150 20.76 -4.65 9.21
CA GLU A 150 21.14 -6.03 8.87
C GLU A 150 21.90 -6.70 10.03
N LYS A 151 22.85 -5.99 10.66
CA LYS A 151 23.57 -6.49 11.86
C LYS A 151 22.65 -6.69 13.06
N MET A 152 21.57 -5.92 13.18
CA MET A 152 20.60 -6.14 14.26
C MET A 152 19.78 -7.38 13.99
N VAL A 153 19.36 -7.62 12.74
CA VAL A 153 18.71 -8.87 12.33
C VAL A 153 19.62 -10.07 12.61
N ASP A 154 20.92 -9.98 12.31
CA ASP A 154 21.87 -11.07 12.60
C ASP A 154 21.96 -11.40 14.10
N LYS A 155 21.78 -10.40 14.98
CA LYS A 155 21.78 -10.58 16.44
C LYS A 155 20.49 -11.19 16.98
N GLU A 156 19.41 -11.20 16.19
CA GLU A 156 18.15 -11.87 16.56
C GLU A 156 18.27 -13.40 16.44
N ARG A 157 19.23 -13.89 15.65
CA ARG A 157 19.50 -15.33 15.45
C ARG A 157 18.24 -16.13 15.12
N ILE A 158 17.52 -15.69 14.09
CA ILE A 158 16.25 -16.28 13.65
C ILE A 158 16.47 -17.74 13.25
N LYS A 159 15.67 -18.64 13.83
CA LYS A 159 15.70 -20.10 13.60
C LYS A 159 14.65 -20.55 12.60
N GLY A 160 13.56 -19.81 12.49
CA GLY A 160 12.50 -20.01 11.52
C GLY A 160 11.49 -18.88 11.56
N MET A 161 10.65 -18.81 10.55
CA MET A 161 9.55 -17.85 10.48
C MET A 161 8.36 -18.48 9.79
N ALA A 162 7.15 -18.30 10.30
CA ALA A 162 5.93 -18.57 9.56
C ALA A 162 5.16 -17.27 9.37
N ARG A 163 4.56 -17.09 8.19
CA ARG A 163 3.63 -15.98 7.92
C ARG A 163 2.29 -16.55 7.42
N ARG A 164 1.17 -15.99 7.90
CA ARG A 164 -0.16 -16.30 7.41
C ARG A 164 -1.04 -15.07 7.37
N SER A 165 -1.79 -14.89 6.30
CA SER A 165 -2.79 -13.84 6.15
C SER A 165 -4.20 -14.40 6.37
N TYR A 166 -5.05 -13.57 6.96
CA TYR A 166 -6.45 -13.86 7.22
C TYR A 166 -7.32 -12.70 6.75
N VAL A 167 -8.56 -13.00 6.42
CA VAL A 167 -9.64 -12.02 6.34
C VAL A 167 -10.77 -12.45 7.27
N ALA A 168 -11.24 -11.53 8.10
CA ALA A 168 -12.49 -11.65 8.81
C ALA A 168 -13.54 -10.89 8.00
N PRO A 169 -14.41 -11.59 7.24
CA PRO A 169 -15.49 -10.94 6.52
C PRO A 169 -16.45 -10.30 7.50
N GLY A 170 -17.01 -9.15 7.11
CA GLY A 170 -18.11 -8.57 7.86
C GLY A 170 -19.38 -9.43 7.79
N PRO A 171 -20.35 -9.23 8.70
CA PRO A 171 -21.57 -10.04 8.74
C PRO A 171 -22.45 -9.92 7.49
N ASP A 172 -22.29 -8.86 6.69
CA ASP A 172 -22.99 -8.65 5.43
C ASP A 172 -22.08 -8.00 4.37
N TYR A 173 -22.60 -7.86 3.15
CA TYR A 173 -21.89 -7.26 2.01
C TYR A 173 -21.47 -5.81 2.23
N ASN A 174 -22.17 -5.09 3.12
CA ASN A 174 -21.89 -3.68 3.43
C ASN A 174 -20.90 -3.53 4.58
N SER A 175 -20.58 -4.63 5.26
CA SER A 175 -19.72 -4.64 6.43
C SER A 175 -18.25 -4.68 6.03
N LYS A 176 -17.46 -3.86 6.72
CA LYS A 176 -16.04 -3.68 6.46
C LYS A 176 -15.27 -4.93 6.92
N ALA A 177 -14.65 -5.63 5.98
CA ALA A 177 -13.75 -6.74 6.30
C ALA A 177 -12.47 -6.22 6.99
N VAL A 178 -11.91 -7.06 7.86
CA VAL A 178 -10.61 -6.81 8.50
C VAL A 178 -9.63 -7.85 8.01
N THR A 179 -8.47 -7.42 7.53
CA THR A 179 -7.37 -8.32 7.19
C THR A 179 -6.35 -8.37 8.31
N PHE A 180 -5.72 -9.53 8.47
CA PHE A 180 -4.64 -9.76 9.43
C PHE A 180 -3.47 -10.41 8.70
N GLU A 181 -2.28 -9.86 8.86
CA GLU A 181 -1.03 -10.53 8.55
C GLU A 181 -0.37 -10.93 9.87
N VAL A 182 -0.18 -12.23 10.08
CA VAL A 182 0.46 -12.79 11.26
C VAL A 182 1.84 -13.30 10.86
N THR A 183 2.86 -12.85 11.59
CA THR A 183 4.23 -13.34 11.49
C THR A 183 4.66 -13.94 12.83
N LEU A 184 5.05 -15.21 12.82
CA LEU A 184 5.70 -15.89 13.93
C LEU A 184 7.17 -16.04 13.60
N SER A 185 8.08 -15.50 14.42
CA SER A 185 9.52 -15.65 14.23
C SER A 185 10.14 -16.33 15.44
N ARG A 186 10.65 -17.54 15.26
CA ARG A 186 11.40 -18.24 16.31
C ARG A 186 12.82 -17.71 16.36
N GLN A 187 13.24 -17.27 17.52
CA GLN A 187 14.59 -16.78 17.77
C GLN A 187 15.34 -17.75 18.69
N GLU A 188 16.65 -17.54 18.86
CA GLU A 188 17.48 -18.47 19.62
C GLU A 188 17.09 -18.59 21.09
N ASN A 189 16.56 -17.54 21.70
CA ASN A 189 16.18 -17.55 23.11
C ASN A 189 15.13 -16.47 23.44
N PRO A 190 14.40 -16.60 24.56
CA PRO A 190 13.38 -15.64 24.98
C PRO A 190 13.89 -14.22 25.19
N THR A 191 15.15 -14.05 25.60
CA THR A 191 15.76 -12.72 25.78
C THR A 191 15.90 -11.99 24.45
N ALA A 192 16.27 -12.70 23.38
CA ALA A 192 16.32 -12.14 22.03
C ALA A 192 14.93 -11.68 21.58
N VAL A 193 13.90 -12.49 21.86
CA VAL A 193 12.50 -12.18 21.51
C VAL A 193 12.03 -10.92 22.22
N ARG A 194 12.18 -10.85 23.55
CA ARG A 194 11.77 -9.69 24.34
C ARG A 194 12.48 -8.41 23.89
N ARG A 195 13.77 -8.50 23.57
CA ARG A 195 14.52 -7.37 23.01
C ARG A 195 13.99 -6.94 21.64
N SER A 196 13.64 -7.89 20.77
CA SER A 196 13.06 -7.60 19.45
C SER A 196 11.69 -6.93 19.58
N ALA A 197 10.83 -7.43 20.46
CA ALA A 197 9.53 -6.83 20.77
C ALA A 197 9.71 -5.42 21.36
N ALA A 198 10.62 -5.23 22.32
CA ALA A 198 10.92 -3.92 22.89
C ALA A 198 11.46 -2.93 21.86
N ALA A 199 12.34 -3.38 20.94
CA ALA A 199 12.87 -2.54 19.87
C ALA A 199 11.76 -2.10 18.90
N PHE A 200 10.88 -3.01 18.49
CA PHE A 200 9.73 -2.68 17.65
C PHE A 200 8.78 -1.70 18.36
N ASN A 201 8.39 -2.00 19.60
CA ASN A 201 7.48 -1.16 20.37
C ASN A 201 8.06 0.23 20.65
N GLY A 202 9.37 0.30 20.95
CA GLY A 202 10.07 1.57 21.11
C GLY A 202 10.13 2.38 19.81
N PHE A 203 10.37 1.72 18.67
CA PHE A 203 10.34 2.35 17.36
C PHE A 203 8.96 2.92 17.02
N VAL A 204 7.89 2.12 17.19
CA VAL A 204 6.52 2.58 16.91
C VAL A 204 6.09 3.71 17.84
N ALA A 205 6.43 3.61 19.13
CA ALA A 205 6.15 4.68 20.08
C ALA A 205 6.93 5.98 19.75
N ALA A 206 8.17 5.88 19.29
CA ALA A 206 8.99 7.03 18.94
C ALA A 206 8.48 7.80 17.70
N MET A 207 7.65 7.19 16.85
CA MET A 207 7.02 7.90 15.74
C MET A 207 5.92 8.87 16.21
N ASP A 208 5.37 8.69 17.41
CA ASP A 208 4.32 9.53 18.05
C ASP A 208 3.03 9.77 17.24
N VAL A 209 2.89 9.17 16.06
CA VAL A 209 1.67 9.24 15.23
C VAL A 209 0.67 8.14 15.59
N PHE A 210 1.13 7.01 16.12
CA PHE A 210 0.26 5.90 16.45
C PHE A 210 -0.35 6.07 17.84
N ARG A 211 -1.66 5.85 17.93
CA ARG A 211 -2.38 5.79 19.20
C ARG A 211 -2.06 4.47 19.90
N LYS A 212 -2.04 4.47 21.23
CA LYS A 212 -1.96 3.23 22.00
C LYS A 212 -3.21 2.37 21.72
N GLY A 213 -3.00 1.10 21.41
CA GLY A 213 -4.06 0.11 21.28
C GLY A 213 -4.51 -0.44 22.64
N PRO A 214 -5.55 -1.28 22.65
CA PRO A 214 -6.02 -1.95 23.87
C PRO A 214 -4.93 -2.83 24.47
N LYS A 215 -5.01 -3.04 25.79
CA LYS A 215 -4.25 -4.10 26.44
C LYS A 215 -4.84 -5.45 26.03
N ILE A 216 -4.00 -6.48 26.03
CA ILE A 216 -4.39 -7.85 25.74
C ILE A 216 -4.47 -8.59 27.07
N ASP A 217 -5.65 -9.09 27.40
CA ASP A 217 -5.88 -9.83 28.64
C ASP A 217 -5.10 -11.15 28.61
N GLY A 218 -4.54 -11.58 29.75
CA GLY A 218 -3.68 -12.77 29.84
C GLY A 218 -2.25 -12.56 29.33
N HIS A 219 -1.99 -11.53 28.52
CA HIS A 219 -0.72 -11.34 27.80
C HIS A 219 -0.05 -10.00 28.15
N PRO A 220 0.60 -9.85 29.32
CA PRO A 220 1.14 -8.57 29.78
C PRO A 220 2.28 -8.02 28.92
N ASP A 221 2.99 -8.89 28.21
CA ASP A 221 4.09 -8.54 27.29
C ASP A 221 3.58 -8.13 25.89
N ALA A 222 2.28 -8.26 25.63
CA ALA A 222 1.67 -7.83 24.38
C ALA A 222 1.46 -6.31 24.34
N ARG A 223 1.70 -5.73 23.16
CA ARG A 223 1.50 -4.31 22.88
C ARG A 223 0.87 -4.15 21.52
N CYS A 224 -0.13 -3.27 21.44
CA CYS A 224 -0.78 -2.89 20.20
C CYS A 224 -0.74 -1.38 20.02
N PHE A 225 -0.68 -0.95 18.77
CA PHE A 225 -0.73 0.43 18.32
C PHE A 225 -1.76 0.54 17.22
N LEU A 226 -2.52 1.62 17.20
CA LEU A 226 -3.54 1.91 16.20
C LEU A 226 -3.12 3.13 15.41
N SER A 227 -3.45 3.17 14.12
CA SER A 227 -3.31 4.37 13.29
C SER A 227 -4.03 5.56 13.96
N PRO A 228 -3.61 6.80 13.65
CA PRO A 228 -4.42 7.99 13.94
C PRO A 228 -5.88 7.78 13.52
N LYS A 229 -6.83 8.48 14.15
CA LYS A 229 -8.20 8.50 13.61
C LYS A 229 -8.21 9.42 12.40
N GLY A 230 -8.45 8.88 11.22
CA GLY A 230 -8.73 9.62 10.00
C GLY A 230 -10.22 9.86 9.77
N LYS A 231 -10.55 10.22 8.52
CA LYS A 231 -11.93 10.34 8.03
C LYS A 231 -12.46 8.96 7.65
N THR A 232 -13.77 8.80 7.51
CA THR A 232 -14.47 7.52 7.21
C THR A 232 -14.04 6.79 5.92
N LYS A 233 -13.14 7.38 5.13
CA LYS A 233 -12.58 6.85 3.88
C LYS A 233 -11.11 6.42 3.99
N ASP A 234 -10.47 6.63 5.14
CA ASP A 234 -9.06 6.29 5.33
C ASP A 234 -8.91 4.79 5.68
N LEU A 235 -7.69 4.26 5.52
CA LEU A 235 -7.35 2.90 5.92
C LEU A 235 -6.85 2.90 7.36
N GLY A 236 -7.54 2.19 8.23
CA GLY A 236 -7.12 1.97 9.60
C GLY A 236 -6.12 0.83 9.67
N VAL A 237 -5.05 1.02 10.46
CA VAL A 237 -4.01 0.01 10.66
C VAL A 237 -3.81 -0.25 12.14
N ALA A 238 -3.61 -1.51 12.52
CA ALA A 238 -3.16 -1.88 13.85
C ALA A 238 -1.86 -2.68 13.77
N LEU A 239 -0.92 -2.38 14.67
CA LEU A 239 0.36 -3.06 14.79
C LEU A 239 0.47 -3.65 16.19
N CYS A 240 0.46 -4.97 16.29
CA CYS A 240 0.52 -5.69 17.55
C CYS A 240 1.78 -6.56 17.61
N THR A 241 2.46 -6.59 18.75
CA THR A 241 3.58 -7.51 18.99
C THR A 241 3.56 -8.07 20.40
N ALA A 242 4.08 -9.29 20.55
CA ALA A 242 4.25 -9.96 21.83
C ALA A 242 5.43 -10.93 21.79
N ALA A 243 5.99 -11.21 22.96
CA ALA A 243 7.02 -12.22 23.15
C ALA A 243 6.40 -13.43 23.88
N VAL A 244 6.40 -14.60 23.24
CA VAL A 244 5.89 -15.84 23.83
C VAL A 244 6.98 -16.90 23.76
N GLY A 245 7.59 -17.23 24.90
CA GLY A 245 8.76 -18.13 24.94
C GLY A 245 9.88 -17.65 24.02
N ASP A 246 10.26 -18.48 23.04
CA ASP A 246 11.26 -18.20 22.00
C ASP A 246 10.64 -17.71 20.66
N VAL A 247 9.36 -17.35 20.65
CA VAL A 247 8.62 -16.87 19.47
C VAL A 247 8.25 -15.39 19.62
N LEU A 248 8.69 -14.59 18.64
CA LEU A 248 8.19 -13.23 18.43
C LEU A 248 6.91 -13.32 17.58
N VAL A 249 5.81 -12.81 18.13
CA VAL A 249 4.52 -12.76 17.45
C VAL A 249 4.28 -11.32 17.01
N SER A 250 4.08 -11.11 15.72
CA SER A 250 3.72 -9.81 15.14
C SER A 250 2.45 -9.94 14.33
N VAL A 251 1.51 -9.02 14.54
CA VAL A 251 0.27 -8.92 13.77
C VAL A 251 0.12 -7.51 13.21
N THR A 252 -0.04 -7.42 11.90
CA THR A 252 -0.48 -6.21 11.21
C THR A 252 -1.91 -6.40 10.78
N SER A 253 -2.80 -5.48 11.16
CA SER A 253 -4.21 -5.53 10.75
C SER A 253 -4.55 -4.31 9.92
N ALA A 254 -5.41 -4.49 8.91
CA ALA A 254 -5.91 -3.39 8.11
C ALA A 254 -7.43 -3.51 7.91
N ALA A 255 -8.13 -2.39 7.99
CA ALA A 255 -9.55 -2.29 7.74
C ALA A 255 -9.92 -0.87 7.31
N PRO A 256 -10.97 -0.65 6.51
CA PRO A 256 -11.46 0.71 6.27
C PRO A 256 -11.87 1.36 7.61
N GLU A 257 -11.52 2.63 7.82
CA GLU A 257 -11.68 3.26 9.12
C GLU A 257 -13.14 3.41 9.60
N PRO A 258 -13.38 3.42 10.92
CA PRO A 258 -12.39 3.22 11.99
C PRO A 258 -12.03 1.73 12.18
N ILE A 259 -10.75 1.44 12.45
CA ILE A 259 -10.36 0.08 12.85
C ILE A 259 -10.83 -0.21 14.28
N ASP A 260 -11.55 -1.32 14.45
CA ASP A 260 -11.99 -1.78 15.77
C ASP A 260 -10.81 -2.43 16.51
N GLY A 261 -10.15 -1.64 17.36
CA GLY A 261 -9.05 -2.11 18.19
C GLY A 261 -9.44 -3.24 19.14
N THR A 262 -10.71 -3.36 19.56
CA THR A 262 -11.17 -4.44 20.43
C THR A 262 -11.23 -5.75 19.66
N PHE A 263 -11.74 -5.71 18.43
CA PHE A 263 -11.74 -6.88 17.55
C PHE A 263 -10.32 -7.35 17.24
N VAL A 264 -9.41 -6.42 16.93
CA VAL A 264 -7.98 -6.72 16.73
C VAL A 264 -7.36 -7.33 18.00
N ALA A 265 -7.63 -6.77 19.17
CA ALA A 265 -7.10 -7.28 20.44
C ALA A 265 -7.59 -8.70 20.74
N LYS A 266 -8.86 -9.03 20.44
CA LYS A 266 -9.40 -10.38 20.60
C LYS A 266 -8.76 -11.38 19.64
N PHE A 267 -8.56 -11.01 18.38
CA PHE A 267 -7.82 -11.84 17.43
C PHE A 267 -6.40 -12.12 17.94
N PHE A 268 -5.72 -11.08 18.40
CA PHE A 268 -4.35 -11.21 18.88
C PHE A 268 -4.28 -12.07 20.15
N ALA A 269 -5.19 -11.90 21.11
CA ALA A 269 -5.30 -12.75 22.29
C ALA A 269 -5.44 -14.23 21.90
N LYS A 270 -6.40 -14.57 21.03
CA LYS A 270 -6.59 -15.95 20.53
C LYS A 270 -5.32 -16.53 19.91
N GLN A 271 -4.60 -15.72 19.12
CA GLN A 271 -3.35 -16.15 18.51
C GLN A 271 -2.26 -16.41 19.57
N LEU A 272 -2.19 -15.61 20.62
CA LEU A 272 -1.23 -15.83 21.70
C LEU A 272 -1.60 -17.04 22.57
N ASP A 273 -2.88 -17.20 22.93
CA ASP A 273 -3.39 -18.33 23.71
C ASP A 273 -3.04 -19.67 23.05
N ARG A 274 -3.18 -19.74 21.72
CA ARG A 274 -2.82 -20.94 20.94
C ARG A 274 -1.32 -21.26 20.99
N ILE A 275 -0.46 -20.26 21.13
CA ILE A 275 1.00 -20.46 21.22
C ILE A 275 1.38 -20.89 22.64
N ASP A 276 0.74 -20.31 23.66
CA ASP A 276 0.97 -20.66 25.07
C ASP A 276 0.47 -22.06 25.43
N ASP A 277 -0.58 -22.54 24.73
CA ASP A 277 -1.08 -23.91 24.84
C ASP A 277 -0.98 -24.66 23.50
N PRO A 278 0.20 -25.23 23.18
CA PRO A 278 0.40 -25.99 21.95
C PRO A 278 -0.51 -27.22 21.82
N GLY A 279 -1.17 -27.66 22.90
CA GLY A 279 -2.17 -28.72 22.85
C GLY A 279 -3.40 -28.37 22.01
N GLN A 280 -3.61 -27.08 21.71
CA GLN A 280 -4.61 -26.62 20.75
C GLN A 280 -4.13 -26.71 19.29
N ALA A 281 -2.81 -26.88 19.08
CA ALA A 281 -2.18 -26.91 17.76
C ALA A 281 -2.17 -28.28 17.08
N VAL A 282 -2.67 -29.31 17.76
CA VAL A 282 -2.66 -30.73 17.35
C VAL A 282 -4.03 -31.29 16.99
#